data_AF-A0A1Z3HG66-F1
#
_entry.id   AF-A0A1Z3HG66-F1
#
_cell.length_a   1.000
_cell.length_b   1.000
_cell.length_c   1.000
_cell.angle_alpha   90.00
_cell.angle_beta   90.00
_cell.angle_gamma   90.00
#
_symmetry.space_group_name_H-M   'P 1'
#
loop_
_entity.id
_entity.type
_entity.pdbx_description
1 polymer ?
#
loop_
_entity_poly.entity_id
_entity_poly.type
_entity_poly.pdbx_seq_one_letter_code
_entity_poly.pdbx_strand_id
1 'polypeptide(L)'
;MISVEVDAITNPGPAYYMINCAHPTHFVDTLTPGAPWLERIRGLRANASTKSHAELDEADTLDDGNPEELGSQYRQLKQVLSQLNVLGGCCGTDERHVEAICQACLPVFWSHLATARLA
;
A
#
# COMPACT_ATOMS: atom_id res chain seq x y z
N MET A 1 13.85 9.33 -2.48
CA MET A 1 14.64 9.23 -1.23
C MET A 1 13.66 9.48 -0.09
N ILE A 2 13.22 8.44 0.64
CA ILE A 2 12.42 8.67 1.86
C ILE A 2 13.35 9.29 2.92
N SER A 3 12.87 10.34 3.57
CA SER A 3 13.63 11.53 3.98
C SER A 3 14.80 11.31 4.96
N VAL A 4 16.03 11.55 4.47
CA VAL A 4 17.26 11.66 5.27
C VAL A 4 17.18 12.82 6.28
N GLU A 5 16.48 13.89 5.92
CA GLU A 5 16.30 15.05 6.80
C GLU A 5 15.46 14.70 8.03
N VAL A 6 14.37 13.93 7.85
CA VAL A 6 13.54 13.47 8.97
C VAL A 6 14.36 12.60 9.92
N ASP A 7 15.18 11.69 9.40
CA ASP A 7 16.08 10.86 10.23
C ASP A 7 17.15 11.69 10.96
N ALA A 8 17.63 12.76 10.35
CA ALA A 8 18.62 13.63 10.97
C ALA A 8 18.02 14.43 12.15
N ILE A 9 16.75 14.83 12.06
CA ILE A 9 16.07 15.62 13.10
C ILE A 9 15.30 14.77 14.11
N THR A 10 15.06 13.48 13.80
CA THR A 10 14.42 12.52 14.71
C THR A 10 15.36 11.34 14.95
N ASN A 11 15.81 11.13 16.19
CA ASN A 11 16.67 9.99 16.54
C ASN A 11 15.90 9.09 17.53
N PRO A 12 15.52 7.84 17.16
CA PRO A 12 16.10 7.01 16.08
C PRO A 12 15.39 7.06 14.70
N GLY A 13 14.54 8.04 14.43
CA GLY A 13 13.82 8.16 13.15
C GLY A 13 12.44 7.49 13.18
N PRO A 14 11.62 7.63 12.12
CA PRO A 14 10.36 6.92 12.01
C PRO A 14 10.59 5.41 11.91
N ALA A 15 9.81 4.63 12.66
CA ALA A 15 9.88 3.16 12.61
C ALA A 15 9.62 2.61 11.19
N TYR A 16 8.74 3.27 10.43
CA TYR A 16 8.46 3.04 9.02
C TYR A 16 7.58 4.17 8.46
N TYR A 17 7.34 4.15 7.16
CA TYR A 17 6.45 5.04 6.42
C TYR A 17 5.26 4.26 5.84
N MET A 18 4.19 5.01 5.51
CA MET A 18 2.96 4.48 4.95
C MET A 18 2.52 5.33 3.76
N ILE A 19 2.00 4.68 2.72
CA ILE A 19 1.25 5.35 1.66
C ILE A 19 -0.24 5.29 2.03
N ASN A 20 -0.91 6.43 2.06
CA ASN A 20 -2.32 6.52 2.43
C ASN A 20 -3.08 7.45 1.47
N CYS A 21 -4.37 7.22 1.31
CA CYS A 21 -5.29 8.10 0.58
C CYS A 21 -4.96 8.26 -0.92
N ALA A 22 -4.34 7.25 -1.53
CA ALA A 22 -4.07 7.22 -2.96
C ALA A 22 -4.40 5.83 -3.51
N HIS A 23 -5.05 5.76 -4.67
CA HIS A 23 -5.24 4.50 -5.39
C HIS A 23 -3.90 3.98 -5.93
N PRO A 24 -3.64 2.65 -5.98
CA PRO A 24 -2.37 2.08 -6.44
C PRO A 24 -1.88 2.59 -7.80
N THR A 25 -2.81 2.78 -8.74
CA THR A 25 -2.52 3.25 -10.10
C THR A 25 -1.85 4.62 -10.14
N HIS A 26 -2.01 5.44 -9.10
CA HIS A 26 -1.45 6.80 -9.05
C HIS A 26 0.04 6.83 -8.71
N PHE A 27 0.59 5.75 -8.14
CA PHE A 27 1.96 5.75 -7.65
C PHE A 27 2.78 4.52 -8.03
N VAL A 28 2.17 3.45 -8.54
CA VAL A 28 2.88 2.18 -8.83
C VAL A 28 4.11 2.37 -9.73
N ASP A 29 4.02 3.26 -10.73
CA ASP A 29 5.11 3.53 -11.67
C ASP A 29 6.32 4.22 -11.01
N THR A 30 6.13 4.81 -9.82
CA THR A 30 7.22 5.44 -9.05
C THR A 30 8.01 4.43 -8.21
N LEU A 31 7.50 3.21 -8.05
CA LEU A 31 8.08 2.17 -7.21
C LEU A 31 9.11 1.34 -7.98
N THR A 32 10.33 1.85 -8.10
CA THR A 32 11.44 1.10 -8.73
C THR A 32 11.83 -0.12 -7.87
N PRO A 33 11.63 -1.36 -8.34
CA PRO A 33 11.93 -2.56 -7.53
C PRO A 33 13.38 -2.58 -7.05
N GLY A 34 13.58 -2.97 -5.79
CA GLY A 34 14.92 -3.03 -5.18
C GLY A 34 15.50 -1.69 -4.72
N ALA A 35 14.81 -0.57 -4.92
CA ALA A 35 15.27 0.71 -4.37
C ALA A 35 15.27 0.68 -2.83
N PRO A 36 16.38 1.01 -2.15
CA PRO A 36 16.51 0.84 -0.69
C PRO A 36 15.44 1.53 0.14
N TRP A 37 14.91 2.65 -0.34
CA TRP A 37 13.86 3.39 0.36
C TRP A 37 12.53 2.64 0.45
N LEU A 38 12.28 1.66 -0.43
CA LEU A 38 11.07 0.84 -0.40
C LEU A 38 10.99 -0.05 0.84
N GLU A 39 12.13 -0.46 1.42
CA GLU A 39 12.17 -1.26 2.66
C GLU A 39 11.60 -0.53 3.87
N ARG A 40 11.53 0.80 3.79
CA ARG A 40 10.99 1.68 4.83
C ARG A 40 9.47 1.85 4.71
N ILE A 41 8.85 1.43 3.61
CA ILE A 41 7.40 1.43 3.48
C ILE A 41 6.87 0.11 4.03
N ARG A 42 6.12 0.21 5.13
CA ARG A 42 5.50 -0.96 5.77
C ARG A 42 3.99 -0.87 5.84
N GLY A 43 3.41 0.28 5.50
CA GLY A 43 1.97 0.51 5.48
C GLY A 43 1.42 0.92 4.13
N LEU A 44 0.23 0.42 3.80
CA LEU A 44 -0.57 0.87 2.66
C LEU A 44 -2.05 0.93 3.03
N ARG A 45 -2.67 2.10 2.78
CA ARG A 45 -4.10 2.36 2.95
C ARG A 45 -4.64 3.13 1.75
N ALA A 46 -4.99 2.39 0.71
CA ALA A 46 -5.41 2.94 -0.57
C ALA A 46 -6.88 3.39 -0.59
N ASN A 47 -7.21 4.30 -1.50
CA ASN A 47 -8.60 4.60 -1.85
C ASN A 47 -9.20 3.47 -2.71
N ALA A 48 -10.53 3.33 -2.69
CA ALA A 48 -11.25 2.41 -3.56
C ALA A 48 -11.33 2.92 -5.01
N SER A 49 -11.65 4.21 -5.18
CA SER A 49 -11.78 4.82 -6.50
C SER A 49 -10.41 5.15 -7.11
N THR A 50 -10.30 4.95 -8.42
CA THR A 50 -9.16 5.37 -9.26
C THR A 50 -9.17 6.86 -9.58
N LYS A 51 -10.23 7.60 -9.23
CA LYS A 51 -10.33 9.03 -9.46
C LYS A 51 -9.20 9.79 -8.76
N SER A 52 -8.82 10.92 -9.34
CA SER A 52 -7.96 11.90 -8.69
C SER A 52 -8.68 12.56 -7.51
N HIS A 53 -7.92 13.22 -6.62
CA HIS A 53 -8.50 13.95 -5.50
C HIS A 53 -9.51 15.01 -5.96
N ALA A 54 -9.20 15.76 -7.01
CA ALA A 54 -10.10 16.78 -7.55
C ALA A 54 -11.40 16.17 -8.11
N GLU A 55 -11.32 15.02 -8.77
CA GLU A 55 -12.51 14.32 -9.27
C GLU A 55 -13.36 13.71 -8.16
N LEU A 56 -12.75 13.36 -7.01
CA LEU A 56 -13.46 12.89 -5.83
C LEU A 56 -14.16 14.05 -5.10
N ASP A 57 -13.52 15.21 -5.01
CA ASP A 57 -14.09 16.41 -4.38
C ASP A 57 -15.36 16.90 -5.11
N GLU A 58 -15.40 16.74 -6.44
CA GLU A 58 -16.53 17.14 -7.29
C GLU A 58 -17.52 15.99 -7.58
N ALA A 59 -17.38 14.83 -6.93
CA ALA A 59 -18.24 13.68 -7.18
C ALA A 59 -19.56 13.75 -6.38
N ASP A 60 -20.69 13.83 -7.08
CA ASP A 60 -22.02 13.77 -6.47
C ASP A 60 -22.41 12.36 -5.96
N THR A 61 -21.75 11.32 -6.48
CA THR A 61 -21.99 9.93 -6.11
C THR A 61 -20.70 9.26 -5.67
N LEU A 62 -20.80 8.44 -4.62
CA LEU A 62 -19.71 7.60 -4.18
C LEU A 62 -19.33 6.62 -5.28
N ASP A 63 -18.06 6.65 -5.69
CA ASP A 63 -17.42 5.61 -6.49
C ASP A 63 -16.80 4.60 -5.51
N ASP A 64 -17.45 3.45 -5.35
CA ASP A 64 -17.02 2.40 -4.43
C ASP A 64 -15.94 1.48 -5.01
N GLY A 65 -15.47 1.75 -6.24
CA GLY A 65 -14.38 1.00 -6.86
C GLY A 65 -14.68 -0.49 -7.02
N ASN A 66 -13.61 -1.29 -7.08
CA ASN A 66 -13.71 -2.74 -7.20
C ASN A 66 -12.84 -3.43 -6.13
N PRO A 67 -13.44 -4.10 -5.13
CA PRO A 67 -12.71 -4.82 -4.08
C PRO A 67 -11.68 -5.83 -4.60
N GLU A 68 -12.05 -6.66 -5.58
CA GLU A 68 -11.19 -7.72 -6.12
C GLU A 68 -10.01 -7.14 -6.91
N GLU A 69 -10.27 -6.09 -7.68
CA GLU A 69 -9.23 -5.36 -8.39
C GLU A 69 -8.22 -4.76 -7.41
N LEU A 70 -8.72 -4.07 -6.37
CA LEU A 70 -7.88 -3.49 -5.34
C LEU A 70 -7.06 -4.57 -4.62
N GLY A 71 -7.66 -5.71 -4.27
CA GLY A 71 -6.98 -6.85 -3.67
C GLY A 71 -5.83 -7.38 -4.56
N SER A 72 -6.07 -7.55 -5.86
CA SER A 72 -5.06 -7.96 -6.84
C SER A 72 -3.90 -6.95 -6.92
N GLN A 73 -4.21 -5.65 -6.92
CA GLN A 73 -3.19 -4.60 -6.93
C GLN A 73 -2.35 -4.61 -5.65
N TYR A 74 -2.96 -4.84 -4.48
CA TYR A 74 -2.22 -5.02 -3.22
C TYR A 74 -1.27 -6.21 -3.28
N ARG A 75 -1.71 -7.34 -3.85
CA ARG A 75 -0.87 -8.52 -4.03
C ARG A 75 0.35 -8.22 -4.90
N GLN A 76 0.18 -7.46 -5.98
CA GLN A 76 1.28 -7.03 -6.85
C GLN A 76 2.22 -6.07 -6.11
N LEU A 77 1.67 -5.07 -5.41
CA LEU A 77 2.46 -4.14 -4.61
C LEU A 77 3.24 -4.85 -3.51
N LYS A 78 2.71 -5.92 -2.92
CA LYS A 78 3.41 -6.71 -1.90
C LYS A 78 4.69 -7.38 -2.42
N GLN A 79 4.76 -7.69 -3.72
CA GLN A 79 5.96 -8.25 -4.35
C GLN A 79 7.05 -7.18 -4.53
N VAL A 80 6.66 -5.91 -4.77
CA VAL A 80 7.59 -4.77 -4.90
C VAL A 80 7.99 -4.22 -3.51
N LEU A 81 7.02 -4.12 -2.61
CA LEU A 81 7.15 -3.65 -1.23
C LEU A 81 7.31 -4.85 -0.28
N SER A 82 8.48 -5.49 -0.33
CA SER A 82 8.75 -6.74 0.40
C SER A 82 8.55 -6.64 1.93
N GLN A 83 8.65 -5.44 2.51
CA GLN A 83 8.46 -5.16 3.94
C GLN A 83 7.03 -4.71 4.32
N LEU A 84 6.12 -4.57 3.34
CA LEU A 84 4.73 -4.17 3.58
C LEU A 84 4.01 -5.18 4.50
N ASN A 85 3.51 -4.75 5.66
CA ASN A 85 2.89 -5.64 6.65
C ASN A 85 1.68 -5.02 7.38
N VAL A 86 1.39 -3.75 7.13
CA VAL A 86 0.16 -3.07 7.56
C VAL A 86 -0.65 -2.76 6.32
N LEU A 87 -1.78 -3.44 6.16
CA LEU A 87 -2.69 -3.29 5.02
C LEU A 87 -4.04 -2.76 5.50
N GLY A 88 -4.69 -1.92 4.71
CA GLY A 88 -6.07 -1.49 4.99
C GLY A 88 -6.61 -0.60 3.88
N GLY A 89 -7.76 0.01 4.12
CA GLY A 89 -8.37 0.94 3.18
C GLY A 89 -8.41 2.39 3.70
N CYS A 90 -8.63 3.32 2.77
CA CYS A 90 -8.87 4.73 3.01
C CYS A 90 -10.22 5.16 2.39
N CYS A 91 -10.27 6.21 1.57
CA CYS A 91 -11.54 6.76 1.10
C CYS A 91 -12.25 5.80 0.14
N GLY A 92 -13.56 5.62 0.34
CA GLY A 92 -14.42 4.73 -0.46
C GLY A 92 -14.25 3.23 -0.18
N THR A 93 -13.34 2.84 0.72
CA THR A 93 -13.17 1.43 1.09
C THR A 93 -14.08 1.02 2.25
N ASP A 94 -14.48 -0.24 2.25
CA ASP A 94 -15.32 -0.88 3.27
C ASP A 94 -14.82 -2.31 3.58
N GLU A 95 -15.60 -3.11 4.31
CA GLU A 95 -15.25 -4.47 4.66
C GLU A 95 -15.01 -5.39 3.46
N ARG A 96 -15.72 -5.18 2.34
CA ARG A 96 -15.55 -5.98 1.11
C ARG A 96 -14.14 -5.81 0.56
N HIS A 97 -13.64 -4.58 0.59
CA HIS A 97 -12.28 -4.25 0.16
C HIS A 97 -11.24 -4.86 1.08
N VAL A 98 -11.43 -4.76 2.40
CA VAL A 98 -10.51 -5.35 3.37
C VAL A 98 -10.46 -6.86 3.24
N GLU A 99 -11.61 -7.51 3.04
CA GLU A 99 -11.68 -8.96 2.78
C GLU A 99 -10.91 -9.35 1.52
N ALA A 100 -11.14 -8.68 0.39
CA ALA A 100 -10.44 -8.96 -0.85
C ALA A 100 -8.91 -8.75 -0.73
N ILE A 101 -8.48 -7.67 -0.05
CA ILE A 101 -7.06 -7.42 0.26
C ILE A 101 -6.47 -8.58 1.08
N CYS A 102 -7.17 -9.03 2.12
CA CYS A 102 -6.74 -10.16 2.95
C CYS A 102 -6.60 -11.43 2.12
N GLN A 103 -7.63 -11.81 1.36
CA GLN A 103 -7.63 -13.03 0.54
C GLN A 103 -6.50 -13.02 -0.50
N ALA A 104 -6.27 -11.88 -1.16
CA ALA A 104 -5.22 -11.75 -2.17
C ALA A 104 -3.80 -11.77 -1.58
N CYS A 105 -3.60 -11.19 -0.39
CA CYS A 105 -2.26 -11.02 0.19
C CYS A 105 -1.81 -12.18 1.10
N LEU A 106 -2.72 -12.87 1.78
CA LEU A 106 -2.38 -13.95 2.71
C LEU A 106 -1.44 -15.01 2.11
N PRO A 107 -1.63 -15.50 0.87
CA PRO A 107 -0.73 -16.46 0.24
C PRO A 107 0.71 -15.93 0.06
N VAL A 108 0.87 -14.62 -0.19
CA VAL A 108 2.18 -13.98 -0.42
C VAL A 108 2.90 -13.71 0.90
N PHE A 109 2.17 -13.38 1.97
CA PHE A 109 2.77 -13.25 3.29
C PHE A 109 3.41 -14.55 3.78
N TRP A 110 2.74 -15.68 3.56
CA TRP A 110 3.26 -16.97 4.00
C TRP A 110 4.50 -17.40 3.21
N SER A 111 4.57 -17.11 1.91
CA SER A 111 5.77 -17.42 1.13
C SER A 111 6.97 -16.60 1.61
N HIS A 112 6.80 -15.30 1.85
CA HIS A 112 7.90 -14.44 2.35
C HIS A 112 8.37 -14.84 3.75
N LEU A 113 7.45 -15.20 4.66
CA LEU A 113 7.81 -15.69 6.00
C LEU A 113 8.53 -17.03 5.96
N ALA A 114 8.14 -17.93 5.04
CA ALA A 114 8.83 -19.20 4.84
C ALA A 114 10.26 -18.98 4.32
N THR A 115 10.45 -18.07 3.36
CA THR A 115 11.77 -17.73 2.83
C THR A 115 12.65 -17.03 3.87
N ALA A 116 12.12 -16.10 4.66
CA ALA A 116 12.86 -15.40 5.71
C ALA A 116 13.29 -16.31 6.88
N ARG A 117 12.63 -17.46 7.09
CA ARG A 117 13.03 -18.48 8.07
C ARG A 117 14.15 -19.41 7.58
N LEU A 118 14.45 -19.39 6.28
CA LEU A 118 15.45 -20.26 5.64
C LEU A 118 16.75 -19.51 5.29
N ALA A 119 16.80 -18.20 5.51
CA ALA A 119 17.96 -17.34 5.31
C ALA A 119 18.56 -16.93 6.67
#